data_AF-A0A497FUZ1-F1
#
_entry.id   AF-A0A497FUZ1-F1
#
_cell.length_a   1.000
_cell.length_b   1.000
_cell.length_c   1.000
_cell.angle_alpha   90.00
_cell.angle_beta   90.00
_cell.angle_gamma   90.00
#
_symmetry.space_group_name_H-M   'P 1'
#
loop_
_entity.id
_entity.type
_entity.pdbx_description
1 polymer ?
#
loop_
_entity_poly.entity_id
_entity_poly.type
_entity_poly.pdbx_seq_one_letter_code
_entity_poly.pdbx_strand_id
1 'polypeptide(L)' 'MERLKKGFLVFMEKDPSTAKAFLYHVRVKAKVSSVDELFKDEKTLRRAVSIVLGKEWFDLFVRVISAYCDEVELKK' A
#
# COMPACT_ATOMS: atom_id res chain seq x y z
N MET A 1 11.18 -1.80 -1.53
CA MET A 1 9.97 -1.02 -1.86
C MET A 1 9.29 -1.48 -3.14
N GLU A 2 10.02 -1.69 -4.24
CA GLU A 2 9.46 -2.17 -5.52
C GLU A 2 8.58 -3.43 -5.41
N ARG A 3 8.98 -4.42 -4.60
CA ARG A 3 8.17 -5.63 -4.36
C ARG A 3 6.80 -5.29 -3.74
N LEU A 4 6.79 -4.51 -2.65
CA LEU A 4 5.55 -4.08 -1.99
C LEU A 4 4.65 -3.25 -2.92
N LYS A 5 5.24 -2.38 -3.74
CA LYS A 5 4.50 -1.62 -4.75
C LYS A 5 3.76 -2.55 -5.72
N LYS A 6 4.43 -3.59 -6.22
CA LYS A 6 3.80 -4.61 -7.08
C LYS A 6 2.65 -5.32 -6.37
N GLY A 7 2.84 -5.75 -5.12
CA GLY A 7 1.77 -6.34 -4.32
C GLY A 7 0.58 -5.39 -4.15
N PHE A 8 0.83 -4.10 -3.97
CA PHE A 8 -0.23 -3.10 -3.85
C PHE A 8 -0.99 -2.89 -5.17
N LEU A 9 -0.31 -2.94 -6.32
CA LEU A 9 -0.96 -2.89 -7.62
C LEU A 9 -1.87 -4.11 -7.85
N VAL A 10 -1.43 -5.30 -7.44
CA VAL A 10 -2.28 -6.51 -7.48
C VAL A 10 -3.47 -6.40 -6.54
N PHE A 11 -3.25 -5.85 -5.34
CA PHE A 11 -4.34 -5.53 -4.41
C PHE A 11 -5.34 -4.55 -5.04
N MET A 12 -4.89 -3.53 -5.77
CA MET A 12 -5.76 -2.62 -6.52
C MET A 12 -6.57 -3.34 -7.62
N GLU A 13 -6.01 -4.36 -8.27
CA GLU A 13 -6.73 -5.16 -9.28
C GLU A 13 -7.78 -6.06 -8.64
N LYS A 14 -7.47 -6.68 -7.50
CA LYS A 14 -8.35 -7.63 -6.82
C LYS A 14 -9.44 -6.96 -5.97
N ASP A 15 -9.11 -5.88 -5.30
CA ASP A 15 -10.04 -5.08 -4.49
C ASP A 15 -9.86 -3.58 -4.78
N PRO A 16 -10.35 -3.12 -5.95
CA PRO A 16 -10.20 -1.74 -6.38
C PRO A 16 -10.92 -0.74 -5.47
N SER A 17 -12.02 -1.15 -4.83
CA SER A 17 -12.82 -0.26 -3.97
C SER A 17 -12.05 0.09 -2.71
N THR A 18 -11.52 -0.90 -2.00
CA THR A 18 -10.73 -0.68 -0.78
C THR A 18 -9.45 0.07 -1.10
N ALA A 19 -8.76 -0.28 -2.19
CA ALA A 19 -7.53 0.40 -2.58
C ALA A 19 -7.75 1.87 -2.97
N LYS A 20 -8.83 2.19 -3.69
CA LYS A 20 -9.20 3.58 -4.02
C LYS A 20 -9.55 4.39 -2.77
N ALA A 21 -10.30 3.82 -1.83
CA ALA A 21 -10.64 4.48 -0.56
C ALA A 21 -9.38 4.80 0.26
N PHE A 22 -8.46 3.84 0.35
CA PHE A 22 -7.16 4.04 0.98
C PHE A 22 -6.36 5.16 0.28
N LEU A 23 -6.22 5.11 -1.05
CA LEU A 23 -5.48 6.14 -1.81
C LEU A 23 -6.10 7.53 -1.70
N TYR A 24 -7.43 7.63 -1.62
CA TYR A 24 -8.11 8.89 -1.36
C TYR A 24 -7.68 9.47 -0.01
N HIS A 25 -7.69 8.67 1.06
CA HIS A 25 -7.25 9.12 2.37
C HIS A 25 -5.75 9.44 2.41
N VAL A 26 -4.91 8.67 1.72
CA VAL A 26 -3.48 8.95 1.57
C VAL A 26 -3.26 10.33 0.92
N ARG A 27 -4.00 10.65 -0.15
CA ARG A 27 -3.93 11.96 -0.80
C ARG A 27 -4.35 13.10 0.13
N VAL A 28 -5.53 12.98 0.74
CA VAL A 28 -6.13 14.06 1.53
C VAL A 28 -5.41 14.26 2.86
N LYS A 29 -5.07 13.17 3.56
CA LYS A 29 -4.53 13.22 4.92
C LYS A 29 -3.00 13.21 4.95
N ALA A 30 -2.36 12.37 4.13
CA ALA A 30 -0.91 12.22 4.13
C ALA A 30 -0.19 13.11 3.10
N LYS A 31 -0.95 13.81 2.24
CA LYS A 31 -0.45 14.69 1.16
C LYS A 31 0.50 13.97 0.19
N VAL A 32 0.21 12.69 -0.07
CA VAL A 32 0.96 11.87 -1.03
C VAL A 32 0.13 11.75 -2.30
N SER A 33 0.69 12.18 -3.43
CA SER A 33 -0.04 12.45 -4.68
C SER A 33 -0.21 11.21 -5.57
N SER A 34 0.75 10.28 -5.51
CA SER A 34 0.80 9.10 -6.38
C SER A 34 1.21 7.82 -5.64
N VAL A 35 0.96 6.68 -6.28
CA VAL A 35 1.43 5.37 -5.79
C VAL A 35 2.96 5.33 -5.81
N ASP A 36 3.61 5.90 -6.83
CA ASP A 36 5.08 5.99 -6.88
C ASP A 36 5.65 6.75 -5.69
N GLU A 37 5.02 7.88 -5.33
CA GLU A 37 5.42 8.66 -4.17
C GLU A 37 5.18 7.89 -2.86
N LEU A 38 4.04 7.21 -2.74
CA LEU A 38 3.69 6.40 -1.57
C LEU A 38 4.74 5.32 -1.29
N PHE A 39 5.26 4.69 -2.34
CA PHE A 39 6.23 3.60 -2.25
C PHE A 39 7.68 4.04 -2.52
N LYS A 40 7.99 5.35 -2.54
CA LYS A 40 9.35 5.84 -2.79
C LYS A 40 10.36 5.41 -1.72
N ASP A 41 9.92 5.36 -0.46
CA ASP A 41 10.71 4.93 0.70
C ASP A 41 9.80 4.42 1.83
N GLU A 42 10.36 3.64 2.76
CA GLU A 42 9.59 3.07 3.89
C GLU A 42 9.03 4.15 4.81
N LYS A 43 9.78 5.25 5.02
CA LYS A 43 9.38 6.34 5.92
C LYS A 43 8.08 6.99 5.44
N THR A 44 7.95 7.19 4.14
CA THR A 44 6.77 7.77 3.48
C THR A 44 5.59 6.82 3.57
N LEU A 45 5.79 5.53 3.26
CA LEU A 45 4.75 4.52 3.39
C LEU A 45 4.26 4.41 4.85
N ARG A 46 5.17 4.27 5.80
CA ARG A 46 4.87 4.14 7.24
C ARG A 46 4.10 5.35 7.75
N ARG A 47 4.53 6.56 7.38
CA ARG A 47 3.83 7.80 7.73
C ARG A 47 2.42 7.81 7.15
N ALA A 48 2.26 7.51 5.87
CA ALA A 48 0.96 7.53 5.20
C ALA A 48 -0.01 6.51 5.81
N VAL A 49 0.43 5.27 6.00
CA VAL A 49 -0.36 4.21 6.65
C VAL A 49 -0.73 4.60 8.08
N SER A 50 0.22 5.13 8.86
CA SER A 50 -0.04 5.57 10.24
C SER A 50 -1.08 6.67 10.33
N ILE A 51 -1.11 7.60 9.36
CA ILE A 51 -2.08 8.68 9.29
C ILE A 51 -3.48 8.18 8.89
N VAL A 52 -3.54 7.19 8.01
CA VAL A 52 -4.82 6.70 7.44
C VAL A 52 -5.47 5.63 8.31
N LEU A 53 -4.69 4.67 8.79
CA LEU A 53 -5.18 3.47 9.49
C LEU A 53 -4.84 3.47 10.99
N GLY A 54 -3.79 4.17 11.41
CA GLY A 54 -3.25 4.11 12.77
C GLY A 54 -1.84 3.51 12.79
N LYS A 55 -1.04 3.83 13.82
CA LYS A 55 0.39 3.46 13.89
C LYS A 55 0.59 1.95 14.00
N GLU A 56 -0.32 1.28 14.69
CA GLU A 56 -0.34 -0.16 14.95
C GLU A 56 -0.64 -1.00 13.70
N TRP A 57 -1.17 -0.39 12.64
CA TRP A 57 -1.59 -1.10 11.43
C TRP A 57 -0.50 -1.26 10.38
N PHE A 58 0.66 -0.62 10.56
CA PHE A 58 1.71 -0.65 9.54
C PHE A 58 2.19 -2.07 9.23
N ASP A 59 2.49 -2.86 10.26
CA ASP A 59 3.03 -4.21 10.07
C ASP A 59 1.98 -5.15 9.43
N LEU A 60 0.71 -4.99 9.82
CA LEU A 60 -0.38 -5.76 9.21
C LEU A 60 -0.58 -5.36 7.75
N PHE A 61 -0.56 -4.07 7.43
CA PHE A 61 -0.62 -3.58 6.05
C PHE A 61 0.49 -4.19 5.20
N VAL A 62 1.74 -4.13 5.68
CA VAL A 62 2.89 -4.71 4.97
C VAL A 62 2.72 -6.21 4.77
N ARG A 63 2.24 -6.96 5.77
CA ARG A 63 1.97 -8.41 5.65
C ARG A 63 0.90 -8.72 4.60
N VAL A 64 -0.22 -8.02 4.63
CA VAL A 64 -1.31 -8.21 3.66
C VAL A 64 -0.81 -7.92 2.24
N ILE A 65 -0.14 -6.80 2.02
CA ILE A 65 0.40 -6.43 0.70
C ILE A 65 1.49 -7.42 0.25
N SER A 66 2.29 -7.96 1.18
CA SER A 66 3.30 -8.97 0.86
C SER A 66 2.67 -10.29 0.40
N ALA A 67 1.54 -10.71 0.98
CA ALA A 67 0.84 -11.91 0.54
C ALA A 67 0.39 -11.82 -0.94
N TYR A 68 -0.01 -10.62 -1.39
CA TYR A 68 -0.31 -10.38 -2.81
C TYR A 68 0.94 -10.43 -3.70
N CYS A 69 2.14 -10.21 -3.16
CA CYS A 69 3.38 -10.38 -3.92
C CYS A 69 3.66 -11.87 -4.21
N ASP A 70 3.47 -12.72 -3.20
CA ASP A 70 3.80 -14.15 -3.27
C ASP A 70 2.86 -14.89 -4.24
N GLU A 71 1.61 -14.45 -4.33
CA GLU A 71 0.66 -14.93 -5.34
C GLU A 71 1.09 -14.63 -6.78
N VAL A 72 1.86 -13.57 -7.02
CA VAL A 72 2.40 -13.25 -8.35
C VAL A 72 3.57 -14.16 -8.70
N GLU A 73 4.39 -14.53 -7.71
CA GLU A 73 5.56 -15.38 -7.90
C GLU A 73 5.17 -16.85 -8.11
N LEU A 74 4.07 -17.32 -7.52
CA LEU A 74 3.54 -18.68 -7.71
C LEU A 74 2.78 -18.89 -9.03
N LYS A 75 2.41 -17.82 -9.74
CA LYS A 75 1.70 -17.88 -11.05
C LYS A 75 2.62 -17.68 -12.26
N LYS A 76 3.93 -17.57 -12.04
CA LYS A 76 4.96 -17.51 -13.08
C LYS A 76 5.67 -18.84 -13.21
#